data_AF-A0A2S2NS15-F1
#
_entry.id   AF-A0A2S2NS15-F1
#
_cell.length_a   1.000
_cell.length_b   1.000
_cell.length_c   1.000
_cell.angle_alpha   90.00
_cell.angle_beta   90.00
_cell.angle_gamma   90.00
#
_symmetry.space_group_name_H-M   'P 1'
#
loop_
_entity.id
_entity.type
_entity.pdbx_description
1 polymer ?
#
loop_
_entity_poly.entity_id
_entity_poly.type
_entity_poly.pdbx_seq_one_letter_code
_entity_poly.pdbx_strand_id
1 'polypeptide(L)'
;MCLHDMMSSSTNRMIQPRNLASILMKLHGAFAEAITSPKSSIDKRTLEKTWKLMDKVVKLCQHSKMNLKNSPPFILDILPDTYQRLRFIYTQYENDLSELYNNEHFNVFILNVIRKCKQAIKLFKEGKEKMYDENSHYRRNLTKLSLVFSHMLSELKALFPNHRFAGDKFRITKSDAAEFWRSNFGMSTVVPWKLFRSALHDVHPIVSGLEAMALKSTIDLTCNDYISNFEFDVFTRLFQPWPTLLRNWKILAVTHPGYVAFLTYDEVKARLEKFITRPGSYVFRLSCTRLGQWAIGYVTTEGEILQTIPQNKSLCQALLDGAREGL
;
A
#
# COMPACT_ATOMS: atom_id res chain seq x y z
N MET A 1 -16.50 -34.88 84.62
CA MET A 1 -17.61 -33.93 84.80
C MET A 1 -18.16 -33.58 83.43
N CYS A 2 -19.45 -33.80 83.24
CA CYS A 2 -20.25 -33.46 82.04
C CYS A 2 -20.18 -31.94 81.74
N LEU A 3 -20.47 -31.41 80.56
CA LEU A 3 -21.75 -31.42 79.82
C LEU A 3 -21.57 -30.69 78.45
N HIS A 4 -22.32 -31.13 77.42
CA HIS A 4 -23.11 -30.36 76.41
C HIS A 4 -22.49 -29.07 75.78
N ASP A 5 -22.59 -28.74 74.48
CA ASP A 5 -23.60 -29.08 73.47
C ASP A 5 -23.23 -28.51 72.07
N MET A 6 -24.02 -28.92 71.07
CA MET A 6 -24.35 -28.27 69.79
C MET A 6 -23.53 -28.52 68.51
N MET A 7 -24.22 -29.31 67.68
CA MET A 7 -24.12 -29.67 66.27
C MET A 7 -23.95 -28.50 65.29
N SER A 8 -23.26 -28.76 64.18
CA SER A 8 -23.69 -28.29 62.85
C SER A 8 -23.15 -29.17 61.70
N SER A 9 -24.12 -29.74 61.00
CA SER A 9 -24.11 -30.53 59.75
C SER A 9 -23.03 -30.17 58.70
N SER A 10 -22.25 -31.17 58.29
CA SER A 10 -21.48 -31.15 57.03
C SER A 10 -22.30 -31.77 55.90
N THR A 11 -22.68 -30.98 54.89
CA THR A 11 -23.29 -31.49 53.65
C THR A 11 -22.34 -31.31 52.47
N ASN A 12 -21.97 -32.44 51.88
CA ASN A 12 -21.19 -32.59 50.67
C ASN A 12 -22.01 -32.07 49.47
N ARG A 13 -21.51 -31.09 48.70
CA ARG A 13 -22.09 -30.70 47.40
C ARG A 13 -21.05 -30.80 46.30
N MET A 14 -21.31 -31.72 45.37
CA MET A 14 -20.63 -31.90 44.09
C MET A 14 -20.64 -30.59 43.28
N ILE A 15 -19.46 -30.22 42.77
CA ILE A 15 -19.29 -29.09 41.85
C ILE A 15 -19.59 -29.58 40.44
N GLN A 16 -20.68 -29.12 39.82
CA GLN A 16 -20.90 -29.25 38.39
C GLN A 16 -20.02 -28.25 37.62
N PRO A 17 -19.38 -28.64 36.50
CA PRO A 17 -18.57 -27.73 35.71
C PRO A 17 -19.47 -26.74 34.95
N ARG A 18 -19.43 -25.46 35.34
CA ARG A 18 -20.11 -24.38 34.63
C ARG A 18 -19.38 -24.06 33.32
N ASN A 19 -19.94 -24.59 32.23
CA ASN A 19 -19.96 -24.13 30.84
C ASN A 19 -19.04 -22.94 30.44
N LEU A 20 -17.72 -23.17 30.41
CA LEU A 20 -16.68 -22.25 29.91
C LEU A 20 -16.86 -21.87 28.43
N ALA A 21 -17.54 -22.71 27.65
CA ALA A 21 -17.80 -22.46 26.23
C ALA A 21 -18.69 -21.22 25.98
N SER A 22 -19.64 -20.94 26.88
CA SER A 22 -20.56 -19.80 26.74
C SER A 22 -19.90 -18.45 27.08
N ILE A 23 -18.90 -18.44 27.95
CA ILE A 23 -18.11 -17.25 28.30
C ILE A 23 -17.13 -16.93 27.17
N LEU A 24 -16.51 -17.95 26.57
CA LEU A 24 -15.60 -17.79 25.43
C LEU A 24 -16.29 -17.28 24.15
N MET A 25 -17.55 -17.68 23.91
CA MET A 25 -18.37 -17.14 22.81
C MET A 25 -18.78 -15.68 23.05
N LYS A 26 -19.16 -15.30 24.29
CA LYS A 26 -19.46 -13.90 24.63
C LYS A 26 -18.23 -13.00 24.60
N LEU A 27 -17.06 -13.54 24.95
CA LEU A 27 -15.79 -12.84 24.82
C LEU A 27 -15.42 -12.63 23.34
N HIS A 28 -15.60 -13.62 22.46
CA HIS A 28 -15.38 -13.44 21.02
C HIS A 28 -16.31 -12.37 20.40
N GLY A 29 -17.58 -12.31 20.83
CA GLY A 29 -18.51 -11.27 20.38
C GLY A 29 -18.14 -9.86 20.85
N ALA A 30 -17.73 -9.70 22.11
CA ALA A 30 -17.37 -8.40 22.68
C ALA A 30 -16.00 -7.87 22.19
N PHE A 31 -15.06 -8.75 21.82
CA PHE A 31 -13.77 -8.34 21.25
C PHE A 31 -13.88 -7.96 19.76
N ALA A 32 -14.92 -8.40 19.04
CA ALA A 32 -15.18 -7.94 17.68
C ALA A 32 -15.69 -6.48 17.65
N GLU A 33 -16.42 -6.04 18.68
CA GLU A 33 -16.92 -4.66 18.78
C GLU A 33 -15.89 -3.68 19.37
N ALA A 34 -14.90 -4.14 20.14
CA ALA A 34 -13.95 -3.27 20.85
C ALA A 34 -12.67 -2.90 20.06
N ILE A 35 -12.49 -3.38 18.82
CA ILE A 35 -11.31 -3.06 17.98
C ILE A 35 -11.59 -1.92 16.99
N THR A 36 -12.82 -1.37 16.94
CA THR A 36 -13.07 -0.19 16.13
C THR A 36 -12.40 1.02 16.79
N SER A 37 -11.28 1.47 16.23
CA SER A 37 -10.86 2.87 16.38
C SER A 37 -12.10 3.76 16.17
N PRO A 38 -12.26 4.89 16.89
CA PRO A 38 -13.45 5.72 16.72
C PRO A 38 -13.64 5.96 15.23
N LYS A 39 -14.77 5.48 14.67
CA LYS A 39 -15.13 5.70 13.27
C LYS A 39 -15.23 7.22 13.11
N SER A 40 -14.12 7.85 12.76
CA SER A 40 -14.09 9.22 12.26
C SER A 40 -14.75 9.15 10.90
N SER A 41 -16.08 9.16 10.88
CA SER A 41 -16.84 9.22 9.64
C SER A 41 -16.39 10.47 8.90
N ILE A 42 -16.05 10.31 7.63
CA ILE A 42 -15.73 11.46 6.78
C ILE A 42 -17.01 12.30 6.65
N ASP A 43 -16.85 13.60 6.86
CA ASP A 43 -17.90 14.59 6.65
C ASP A 43 -17.45 15.64 5.63
N LYS A 44 -18.37 16.53 5.25
CA LYS A 44 -18.09 17.63 4.33
C LYS A 44 -16.92 18.49 4.79
N ARG A 45 -16.80 18.75 6.10
CA ARG A 45 -15.71 19.54 6.70
C ARG A 45 -14.35 18.86 6.50
N THR A 46 -14.31 17.54 6.57
CA THR A 46 -13.10 16.74 6.35
C THR A 46 -12.67 16.79 4.89
N LEU A 47 -13.62 16.74 3.94
CA LEU A 47 -13.32 16.93 2.52
C LEU A 47 -12.79 18.33 2.22
N GLU A 48 -13.41 19.39 2.77
CA GLU A 48 -12.93 20.77 2.63
C GLU A 48 -11.49 20.95 3.14
N LYS A 49 -11.19 20.35 4.29
CA LYS A 49 -9.83 20.32 4.84
C LYS A 49 -8.86 19.58 3.92
N THR A 50 -9.30 18.48 3.31
CA THR A 50 -8.50 17.70 2.37
C THR A 50 -8.12 18.54 1.16
N TRP A 51 -9.08 19.27 0.56
CA TRP A 51 -8.82 20.17 -0.57
C TRP A 51 -7.82 21.27 -0.21
N LYS A 52 -7.98 21.94 0.94
CA LYS A 52 -7.06 22.98 1.41
C LYS A 52 -5.63 22.45 1.62
N LEU A 53 -5.50 21.22 2.11
CA LEU A 53 -4.18 20.61 2.30
C LEU A 53 -3.52 20.26 0.97
N MET A 54 -4.26 19.74 -0.01
CA MET A 54 -3.73 19.46 -1.36
C MET A 54 -3.27 20.75 -2.05
N ASP A 55 -4.11 21.80 -2.05
CA ASP A 55 -3.76 23.12 -2.61
C ASP A 55 -2.48 23.68 -1.99
N LYS A 56 -2.34 23.58 -0.67
CA LYS A 56 -1.12 24.02 0.03
C LYS A 56 0.12 23.26 -0.42
N VAL A 57 0.04 21.94 -0.64
CA VAL A 57 1.17 21.15 -1.14
C VAL A 57 1.52 21.55 -2.57
N VAL A 58 0.52 21.75 -3.43
CA VAL A 58 0.73 22.22 -4.81
C VAL A 58 1.47 23.56 -4.82
N LYS A 59 1.02 24.55 -4.03
CA LYS A 59 1.67 25.86 -3.92
C LYS A 59 3.13 25.78 -3.45
N LEU A 60 3.43 24.90 -2.50
CA LEU A 60 4.81 24.67 -2.04
C LEU A 60 5.67 24.05 -3.15
N CYS A 61 5.12 23.12 -3.93
CA CYS A 61 5.81 22.47 -5.03
C CYS A 61 6.00 23.39 -6.27
N GLN A 62 5.14 24.40 -6.43
CA GLN A 62 5.22 25.41 -7.51
C GLN A 62 6.30 26.48 -7.26
N HIS A 63 6.95 26.50 -6.09
CA HIS A 63 8.01 27.45 -5.82
C HIS A 63 9.12 27.36 -6.88
N SER A 64 9.53 28.47 -7.47
CA SER A 64 10.43 28.50 -8.66
C SER A 64 11.74 27.74 -8.46
N LYS A 65 12.35 27.85 -7.27
CA LYS A 65 13.56 27.10 -6.89
C LYS A 65 13.39 25.58 -6.82
N MET A 66 12.18 25.05 -6.91
CA MET A 66 11.97 23.61 -6.86
C MET A 66 12.47 22.93 -8.12
N ASN A 67 12.38 23.53 -9.31
CA ASN A 67 12.84 22.89 -10.56
C ASN A 67 12.33 21.44 -10.71
N LEU A 68 11.04 21.19 -10.42
CA LEU A 68 10.46 19.86 -10.57
C LEU A 68 10.41 19.49 -12.06
N LYS A 69 11.04 18.36 -12.41
CA LYS A 69 10.97 17.81 -13.77
C LYS A 69 9.57 17.32 -14.06
N ASN A 70 9.08 17.57 -15.26
CA ASN A 70 7.81 17.07 -15.75
C ASN A 70 7.95 15.60 -16.19
N SER A 71 8.24 14.72 -15.23
CA SER A 71 8.38 13.28 -15.42
C SER A 71 7.60 12.54 -14.32
N PRO A 72 6.95 11.40 -14.62
CA PRO A 72 6.24 10.64 -13.61
C PRO A 72 7.16 10.15 -12.48
N PRO A 73 6.77 10.32 -11.19
CA PRO A 73 5.51 10.88 -10.69
C PRO A 73 5.55 12.41 -10.53
N PHE A 74 4.81 13.14 -11.36
CA PHE A 74 4.78 14.59 -11.30
C PHE A 74 3.68 15.08 -10.36
N ILE A 75 4.07 15.48 -9.14
CA ILE A 75 3.12 15.85 -8.06
C ILE A 75 2.18 17.01 -8.45
N LEU A 76 2.64 17.91 -9.32
CA LEU A 76 1.86 19.07 -9.78
C LEU A 76 0.73 18.68 -10.72
N ASP A 77 0.74 17.48 -11.31
CA ASP A 77 -0.41 16.92 -12.04
C ASP A 77 -1.23 15.99 -11.13
N ILE A 78 -0.54 15.15 -10.33
CA ILE A 78 -1.19 14.12 -9.51
C ILE A 78 -2.17 14.71 -8.50
N LEU A 79 -1.80 15.79 -7.78
CA LEU A 79 -2.67 16.37 -6.76
C LEU A 79 -3.91 17.07 -7.37
N PRO A 80 -3.79 17.89 -8.44
CA PRO A 80 -4.95 18.38 -9.17
C PRO A 80 -5.84 17.26 -9.73
N ASP A 81 -5.26 16.21 -10.31
CA ASP A 81 -6.01 15.04 -10.80
C ASP A 81 -6.78 14.35 -9.67
N THR A 82 -6.14 14.17 -8.51
CA THR A 82 -6.77 13.59 -7.32
C THR A 82 -7.91 14.46 -6.84
N TYR A 83 -7.72 15.78 -6.79
CA TYR A 83 -8.76 16.74 -6.44
C TYR A 83 -9.96 16.64 -7.38
N GLN A 84 -9.74 16.67 -8.71
CA GLN A 84 -10.81 16.58 -9.70
C GLN A 84 -11.57 15.26 -9.58
N ARG A 85 -10.85 14.15 -9.40
CA ARG A 85 -11.47 12.84 -9.21
C ARG A 85 -12.35 12.79 -7.97
N LEU A 86 -11.86 13.28 -6.84
CA LEU A 86 -12.63 13.35 -5.60
C LEU A 86 -13.87 14.23 -5.74
N ARG A 87 -13.76 15.35 -6.47
CA ARG A 87 -14.88 16.24 -6.76
C ARG A 87 -15.95 15.54 -7.60
N PHE A 88 -15.57 14.83 -8.65
CA PHE A 88 -16.51 14.06 -9.46
C PHE A 88 -17.14 12.89 -8.70
N ILE A 89 -16.38 12.20 -7.84
CA ILE A 89 -16.94 11.19 -6.93
C ILE A 89 -17.98 11.86 -6.04
N TYR A 90 -17.65 12.94 -5.35
CA TYR A 90 -18.60 13.65 -4.49
C TYR A 90 -19.90 14.02 -5.23
N THR A 91 -19.80 14.57 -6.45
CA THR A 91 -20.98 14.90 -7.29
C THR A 91 -21.82 13.67 -7.62
N GLN A 92 -21.22 12.51 -7.89
CA GLN A 92 -21.97 11.27 -8.15
C GLN A 92 -22.83 10.84 -6.95
N TYR A 93 -22.43 11.18 -5.73
CA TYR A 93 -23.12 10.83 -4.49
C TYR A 93 -23.90 12.00 -3.87
N GLU A 94 -24.12 13.10 -4.59
CA GLU A 94 -24.75 14.30 -4.02
C GLU A 94 -26.17 14.05 -3.47
N ASN A 95 -26.90 13.10 -4.07
CA ASN A 95 -28.25 12.70 -3.65
C ASN A 95 -28.24 11.73 -2.46
N ASP A 96 -27.13 11.03 -2.20
CA ASP A 96 -26.96 10.14 -1.06
C ASP A 96 -25.49 10.10 -0.61
N LEU A 97 -25.09 11.15 0.11
CA LEU A 97 -23.75 11.24 0.69
C LEU A 97 -23.52 10.21 1.80
N SER A 98 -24.60 9.62 2.35
CA SER A 98 -24.46 8.61 3.39
C SER A 98 -23.82 7.34 2.85
N GLU A 99 -24.13 6.95 1.61
CA GLU A 99 -23.49 5.83 0.92
C GLU A 99 -21.97 6.06 0.80
N LEU A 100 -21.55 7.25 0.37
CA LEU A 100 -20.14 7.58 0.21
C LEU A 100 -19.40 7.64 1.55
N TYR A 101 -19.99 8.24 2.59
CA TYR A 101 -19.37 8.37 3.91
C TYR A 101 -19.33 7.05 4.69
N ASN A 102 -20.20 6.10 4.36
CA ASN A 102 -20.18 4.75 4.92
C ASN A 102 -19.21 3.82 4.16
N ASN A 103 -18.67 4.24 3.02
CA ASN A 103 -17.69 3.46 2.29
C ASN A 103 -16.34 3.40 3.03
N GLU A 104 -15.96 2.20 3.47
CA GLU A 104 -14.74 1.97 4.26
C GLU A 104 -13.47 2.39 3.52
N HIS A 105 -13.34 2.00 2.25
CA HIS A 105 -12.18 2.36 1.43
C HIS A 105 -12.07 3.88 1.25
N PHE A 106 -13.18 4.56 0.97
CA PHE A 106 -13.18 6.02 0.82
C PHE A 106 -12.73 6.72 2.11
N ASN A 107 -13.18 6.25 3.26
CA ASN A 107 -12.77 6.79 4.56
C ASN A 107 -11.27 6.61 4.80
N VAL A 108 -10.74 5.40 4.58
CA VAL A 108 -9.30 5.11 4.68
C VAL A 108 -8.51 5.99 3.70
N PHE A 109 -9.00 6.15 2.48
CA PHE A 109 -8.38 6.95 1.43
C PHE A 109 -8.27 8.42 1.83
N ILE A 110 -9.38 9.07 2.23
CA ILE A 110 -9.39 10.50 2.60
C ILE A 110 -8.51 10.77 3.81
N LEU A 111 -8.58 9.94 4.85
CA LEU A 111 -7.70 10.06 6.02
C LEU A 111 -6.22 9.92 5.61
N ASN A 112 -5.93 9.04 4.65
CA ASN A 112 -4.58 8.90 4.13
C ASN A 112 -4.12 10.12 3.34
N VAL A 113 -4.96 10.71 2.48
CA VAL A 113 -4.65 11.96 1.75
C VAL A 113 -4.28 13.07 2.74
N ILE A 114 -5.09 13.27 3.79
CA ILE A 114 -4.82 14.26 4.83
C ILE A 114 -3.45 14.01 5.49
N ARG A 115 -3.17 12.75 5.87
CA ARG A 115 -1.89 12.36 6.49
C ARG A 115 -0.71 12.65 5.57
N LYS A 116 -0.79 12.25 4.30
CA LYS A 116 0.29 12.43 3.30
C LYS A 116 0.51 13.90 2.94
N CYS A 117 -0.55 14.70 2.80
CA CYS A 117 -0.40 16.14 2.60
C CYS A 117 0.25 16.83 3.80
N LYS A 118 -0.14 16.47 5.04
CA LYS A 118 0.53 16.98 6.25
C LYS A 118 2.01 16.59 6.30
N GLN A 119 2.35 15.37 5.90
CA GLN A 119 3.73 14.91 5.79
C GLN A 119 4.52 15.75 4.77
N ALA A 120 3.95 16.02 3.59
CA ALA A 120 4.57 16.90 2.59
C ALA A 120 4.83 18.30 3.18
N ILE A 121 3.82 18.91 3.79
CA ILE A 121 3.94 20.24 4.40
C ILE A 121 5.01 20.26 5.49
N LYS A 122 5.08 19.22 6.33
CA LYS A 122 6.12 19.06 7.35
C LYS A 122 7.51 18.99 6.72
N LEU A 123 7.66 18.24 5.63
CA LEU A 123 8.91 18.11 4.90
C LEU A 123 9.43 19.46 4.40
N PHE A 124 8.56 20.32 3.85
CA PHE A 124 8.94 21.69 3.46
C PHE A 124 9.32 22.55 4.66
N LYS A 125 8.58 22.45 5.78
CA LYS A 125 8.86 23.22 7.00
C LYS A 125 10.22 22.88 7.61
N GLU A 126 10.57 21.60 7.62
CA GLU A 126 11.83 21.09 8.20
C GLU A 126 13.01 21.22 7.23
N GLY A 127 12.77 20.98 5.93
CA GLY A 127 13.79 21.04 4.90
C GLY A 127 14.26 22.46 4.60
N LYS A 128 13.36 23.46 4.62
CA LYS A 128 13.67 24.85 4.25
C LYS A 128 14.48 24.90 2.93
N GLU A 129 15.65 25.54 2.92
CA GLU A 129 16.52 25.62 1.73
C GLU A 129 16.96 24.24 1.20
N LYS A 130 17.04 23.21 2.05
CA LYS A 130 17.39 21.85 1.60
C LYS A 130 16.34 21.25 0.67
N MET A 131 15.11 21.79 0.61
CA MET A 131 14.11 21.36 -0.39
C MET A 131 14.53 21.67 -1.83
N TYR A 132 15.36 22.71 -2.00
CA TYR A 132 15.82 23.19 -3.30
C TYR A 132 17.11 22.50 -3.76
N ASP A 133 17.81 21.80 -2.86
CA ASP A 133 18.91 20.91 -3.22
C ASP A 133 18.35 19.57 -3.71
N GLU A 134 18.52 19.30 -5.01
CA GLU A 134 18.05 18.07 -5.68
C GLU A 134 18.62 16.79 -5.05
N ASN A 135 19.81 16.86 -4.46
CA ASN A 135 20.48 15.71 -3.86
C ASN A 135 20.13 15.51 -2.39
N SER A 136 19.41 16.44 -1.78
CA SER A 136 19.09 16.38 -0.36
C SER A 136 18.15 15.21 -0.04
N HIS A 137 18.22 14.73 1.21
CA HIS A 137 17.28 13.70 1.66
C HIS A 137 15.83 14.22 1.71
N TYR A 138 15.63 15.52 1.92
CA TYR A 138 14.30 16.14 1.87
C TYR A 138 13.72 16.07 0.47
N ARG A 139 14.53 16.37 -0.57
CA ARG A 139 14.06 16.31 -1.94
C ARG A 139 13.78 14.87 -2.39
N ARG A 140 14.66 13.92 -2.03
CA ARG A 140 14.41 12.48 -2.20
C ARG A 140 13.13 12.00 -1.51
N ASN A 141 12.84 12.48 -0.30
CA ASN A 141 11.62 12.15 0.42
C ASN A 141 10.36 12.74 -0.26
N LEU A 142 10.46 13.91 -0.89
CA LEU A 142 9.37 14.47 -1.69
C LEU A 142 9.12 13.62 -2.95
N THR A 143 10.16 13.14 -3.62
CA THR A 143 10.03 12.21 -4.75
C THR A 143 9.31 10.92 -4.33
N LYS A 144 9.73 10.32 -3.21
CA LYS A 144 9.03 9.14 -2.64
C LYS A 144 7.57 9.43 -2.32
N LEU A 145 7.27 10.59 -1.73
CA LEU A 145 5.90 10.98 -1.42
C LEU A 145 5.07 11.22 -2.68
N SER A 146 5.69 11.71 -3.76
CA SER A 146 5.07 11.87 -5.08
C SER A 146 4.71 10.50 -5.69
N LEU A 147 5.58 9.49 -5.54
CA LEU A 147 5.26 8.09 -5.91
C LEU A 147 4.04 7.59 -5.12
N VAL A 148 4.00 7.81 -3.81
CA VAL A 148 2.86 7.39 -2.96
C VAL A 148 1.56 8.07 -3.41
N PHE A 149 1.57 9.38 -3.69
CA PHE A 149 0.38 10.05 -4.25
C PHE A 149 -0.04 9.46 -5.61
N SER A 150 0.92 9.10 -6.47
CA SER A 150 0.64 8.44 -7.75
C SER A 150 -0.04 7.08 -7.55
N HIS A 151 0.41 6.29 -6.59
CA HIS A 151 -0.20 5.00 -6.24
C HIS A 151 -1.62 5.17 -5.68
N MET A 152 -1.80 6.12 -4.77
CA MET A 152 -3.12 6.48 -4.24
C MET A 152 -4.09 6.88 -5.35
N LEU A 153 -3.68 7.76 -6.27
CA LEU A 153 -4.53 8.16 -7.40
C LEU A 153 -4.89 6.97 -8.30
N SER A 154 -3.94 6.08 -8.55
CA SER A 154 -4.17 4.89 -9.38
C SER A 154 -5.16 3.92 -8.73
N GLU A 155 -5.03 3.69 -7.42
CA GLU A 155 -5.99 2.91 -6.63
C GLU A 155 -7.38 3.54 -6.69
N LEU A 156 -7.51 4.85 -6.42
CA LEU A 156 -8.78 5.55 -6.49
C LEU A 156 -9.42 5.43 -7.89
N LYS A 157 -8.62 5.54 -8.95
CA LYS A 157 -9.08 5.38 -10.33
C LYS A 157 -9.62 3.96 -10.59
N ALA A 158 -8.98 2.94 -10.03
CA ALA A 158 -9.34 1.54 -10.20
C ALA A 158 -10.58 1.14 -9.39
N LEU A 159 -10.74 1.66 -8.17
CA LEU A 159 -11.83 1.29 -7.26
C LEU A 159 -13.08 2.18 -7.42
N PHE A 160 -12.94 3.37 -8.00
CA PHE A 160 -14.04 4.24 -8.37
C PHE A 160 -14.11 4.46 -9.89
N PRO A 161 -14.24 3.42 -10.73
CA PRO A 161 -14.37 3.60 -12.17
C PRO A 161 -15.60 4.47 -12.47
N ASN A 162 -15.47 5.42 -13.40
CA ASN A 162 -16.52 6.40 -13.69
C ASN A 162 -17.04 7.15 -12.44
N HIS A 163 -16.19 7.30 -11.42
CA HIS A 163 -16.49 8.02 -10.18
C HIS A 163 -17.53 7.36 -9.26
N ARG A 164 -17.87 6.09 -9.53
CA ARG A 164 -18.74 5.25 -8.70
C ARG A 164 -17.94 4.12 -8.09
N PHE A 165 -18.19 3.81 -6.83
CA PHE A 165 -17.54 2.70 -6.16
C PHE A 165 -17.85 1.38 -6.87
N ALA A 166 -16.80 0.64 -7.17
CA ALA A 166 -16.86 -0.72 -7.71
C ALA A 166 -15.75 -1.60 -7.12
N GLY A 167 -15.28 -1.26 -5.91
CA GLY A 167 -14.21 -2.00 -5.23
C GLY A 167 -14.62 -3.41 -4.83
N ASP A 168 -15.91 -3.63 -4.58
CA ASP A 168 -16.54 -4.94 -4.38
C ASP A 168 -16.44 -5.83 -5.63
N LYS A 169 -16.44 -5.22 -6.82
CA LYS A 169 -16.34 -5.91 -8.12
C LYS A 169 -14.93 -5.91 -8.70
N PHE A 170 -13.94 -5.42 -7.95
CA PHE A 170 -12.58 -5.35 -8.42
C PHE A 170 -12.04 -6.75 -8.72
N ARG A 171 -11.46 -6.94 -9.91
CA ARG A 171 -10.98 -8.24 -10.38
C ARG A 171 -9.47 -8.36 -10.16
N ILE A 172 -9.09 -9.22 -9.21
CA ILE A 172 -7.70 -9.66 -9.07
C ILE A 172 -7.33 -10.52 -10.30
N THR A 173 -6.17 -10.24 -10.88
CA THR A 173 -5.74 -10.75 -12.20
C THR A 173 -5.33 -12.21 -12.16
N LYS A 174 -4.69 -12.65 -11.07
CA LYS A 174 -4.22 -14.04 -10.89
C LYS A 174 -5.30 -14.84 -10.16
N SER A 175 -5.76 -15.93 -10.75
CA SER A 175 -6.87 -16.76 -10.22
C SER A 175 -6.62 -17.23 -8.80
N ASP A 176 -5.44 -17.78 -8.51
CA ASP A 176 -5.10 -18.32 -7.20
C ASP A 176 -5.07 -17.23 -6.12
N ALA A 177 -4.57 -16.04 -6.48
CA ALA A 177 -4.59 -14.88 -5.62
C ALA A 177 -6.03 -14.36 -5.40
N ALA A 178 -6.86 -14.35 -6.45
CA ALA A 178 -8.26 -13.96 -6.35
C ALA A 178 -9.05 -14.91 -5.43
N GLU A 179 -8.79 -16.21 -5.52
CA GLU A 179 -9.38 -17.21 -4.64
C GLU A 179 -8.93 -17.01 -3.19
N PHE A 180 -7.63 -16.79 -2.95
CA PHE A 180 -7.12 -16.45 -1.62
C PHE A 180 -7.85 -15.25 -1.01
N TRP A 181 -7.98 -14.15 -1.78
CA TRP A 181 -8.63 -12.94 -1.28
C TRP A 181 -10.10 -13.20 -0.94
N ARG A 182 -10.83 -13.84 -1.84
CA ARG A 182 -12.25 -14.17 -1.65
C ARG A 182 -12.48 -15.07 -0.44
N SER A 183 -11.64 -16.08 -0.25
CA SER A 183 -11.79 -17.05 0.85
C SER A 183 -11.48 -16.45 2.22
N ASN A 184 -10.60 -15.45 2.30
CA ASN A 184 -10.18 -14.84 3.58
C ASN A 184 -10.90 -13.52 3.90
N PHE A 185 -11.28 -12.75 2.88
CA PHE A 185 -11.80 -11.38 3.05
C PHE A 185 -13.12 -11.13 2.30
N GLY A 186 -13.66 -12.14 1.58
CA GLY A 186 -14.92 -12.01 0.86
C GLY A 186 -14.89 -10.87 -0.16
N MET A 187 -15.83 -9.93 0.00
CA MET A 187 -15.99 -8.76 -0.87
C MET A 187 -15.29 -7.50 -0.33
N SER A 188 -14.52 -7.62 0.77
CA SER A 188 -13.79 -6.48 1.32
C SER A 188 -12.83 -5.89 0.31
N THR A 189 -12.88 -4.57 0.15
CA THR A 189 -11.97 -3.81 -0.72
C THR A 189 -10.65 -3.48 -0.03
N VAL A 190 -10.66 -3.35 1.29
CA VAL A 190 -9.51 -2.97 2.10
C VAL A 190 -9.54 -3.74 3.41
N VAL A 191 -8.37 -4.16 3.90
CA VAL A 191 -8.24 -4.85 5.19
C VAL A 191 -7.03 -4.31 5.97
N PRO A 192 -7.09 -4.25 7.31
CA PRO A 192 -5.93 -3.90 8.12
C PRO A 192 -4.75 -4.85 7.87
N TRP A 193 -3.52 -4.31 7.84
CA TRP A 193 -2.29 -5.08 7.63
C TRP A 193 -2.18 -6.31 8.54
N LYS A 194 -2.60 -6.19 9.81
CA LYS A 194 -2.53 -7.29 10.78
C LYS A 194 -3.39 -8.49 10.35
N LEU A 195 -4.60 -8.24 9.83
CA LEU A 195 -5.49 -9.28 9.32
C LEU A 195 -4.92 -9.89 8.04
N PHE A 196 -4.50 -9.04 7.10
CA PHE A 196 -3.87 -9.48 5.86
C PHE A 196 -2.66 -10.37 6.10
N ARG A 197 -1.74 -9.96 6.98
CA ARG A 197 -0.54 -10.71 7.34
C ARG A 197 -0.88 -12.08 7.92
N SER A 198 -1.89 -12.18 8.78
CA SER A 198 -2.29 -13.44 9.40
C SER A 198 -2.78 -14.42 8.34
N ALA A 199 -3.73 -14.00 7.50
CA ALA A 199 -4.27 -14.84 6.44
C ALA A 199 -3.18 -15.24 5.41
N LEU A 200 -2.30 -14.31 5.04
CA LEU A 200 -1.23 -14.62 4.10
C LEU A 200 -0.22 -15.63 4.69
N HIS A 201 0.05 -15.55 6.00
CA HIS A 201 0.98 -16.47 6.68
C HIS A 201 0.51 -17.93 6.59
N ASP A 202 -0.80 -18.18 6.64
CA ASP A 202 -1.38 -19.53 6.62
C ASP A 202 -1.11 -20.27 5.29
N VAL A 203 -0.94 -19.54 4.19
CA VAL A 203 -0.67 -20.10 2.85
C VAL A 203 0.76 -19.84 2.37
N HIS A 204 1.38 -18.77 2.86
CA HIS A 204 2.73 -18.34 2.54
C HIS A 204 3.45 -17.95 3.83
N PRO A 205 4.17 -18.89 4.47
CA PRO A 205 4.79 -18.65 5.77
C PRO A 205 5.74 -17.45 5.79
N ILE A 206 5.46 -16.53 6.72
CA ILE A 206 6.29 -15.36 7.03
C ILE A 206 7.12 -15.68 8.27
N VAL A 207 8.44 -15.74 8.13
CA VAL A 207 9.35 -16.35 9.11
C VAL A 207 9.69 -15.42 10.27
N SER A 208 9.73 -14.10 10.03
CA SER A 208 10.17 -13.14 11.06
C SER A 208 9.41 -11.81 11.04
N GLY A 209 9.55 -11.04 12.13
CA GLY A 209 9.03 -9.68 12.20
C GLY A 209 9.69 -8.72 11.21
N LEU A 210 10.99 -8.86 10.97
CA LEU A 210 11.72 -8.08 9.96
C LEU A 210 11.20 -8.37 8.55
N GLU A 211 10.99 -9.65 8.24
CA GLU A 211 10.38 -10.07 6.97
C GLU A 211 8.99 -9.49 6.81
N ALA A 212 8.16 -9.52 7.86
CA ALA A 212 6.83 -8.93 7.82
C ALA A 212 6.87 -7.41 7.56
N MET A 213 7.81 -6.68 8.14
CA MET A 213 7.97 -5.24 7.90
C MET A 213 8.44 -4.95 6.46
N ALA A 214 9.40 -5.72 5.96
CA ALA A 214 9.87 -5.59 4.56
C ALA A 214 8.73 -5.91 3.57
N LEU A 215 7.96 -6.97 3.84
CA LEU A 215 6.81 -7.35 3.03
C LEU A 215 5.75 -6.26 3.04
N LYS A 216 5.40 -5.72 4.22
CA LYS A 216 4.50 -4.58 4.33
C LYS A 216 4.95 -3.41 3.49
N SER A 217 6.22 -3.02 3.58
CA SER A 217 6.77 -1.90 2.81
C SER A 217 6.75 -2.11 1.29
N THR A 218 6.60 -3.37 0.85
CA THR A 218 6.46 -3.73 -0.56
C THR A 218 5.00 -3.71 -1.03
N ILE A 219 4.06 -4.20 -0.20
CA ILE A 219 2.64 -4.34 -0.56
C ILE A 219 1.86 -3.03 -0.31
N ASP A 220 2.11 -2.37 0.82
CA ASP A 220 1.42 -1.14 1.25
C ASP A 220 1.95 0.08 0.47
N LEU A 221 1.59 0.15 -0.82
CA LEU A 221 2.01 1.17 -1.76
C LEU A 221 1.52 2.57 -1.38
N THR A 222 0.35 2.63 -0.72
CA THR A 222 -0.24 3.88 -0.23
C THR A 222 0.26 4.26 1.18
N CYS A 223 1.08 3.40 1.79
CA CYS A 223 1.73 3.53 3.09
C CYS A 223 0.72 3.88 4.20
N ASN A 224 -0.39 3.15 4.27
CA ASN A 224 -1.53 3.49 5.11
C ASN A 224 -1.85 2.51 6.24
N ASP A 225 -1.09 1.43 6.38
CA ASP A 225 -1.29 0.33 7.33
C ASP A 225 -2.48 -0.60 7.02
N TYR A 226 -3.08 -0.43 5.84
CA TYR A 226 -4.08 -1.29 5.25
C TYR A 226 -3.54 -1.88 3.95
N ILE A 227 -4.18 -2.94 3.48
CA ILE A 227 -3.94 -3.53 2.16
C ILE A 227 -5.27 -3.52 1.40
N SER A 228 -5.31 -2.87 0.25
CA SER A 228 -6.45 -2.97 -0.65
C SER A 228 -6.36 -4.18 -1.58
N ASN A 229 -7.50 -4.62 -2.12
CA ASN A 229 -7.52 -5.65 -3.16
C ASN A 229 -6.76 -5.21 -4.42
N PHE A 230 -6.66 -3.90 -4.68
CA PHE A 230 -5.84 -3.31 -5.73
C PHE A 230 -4.34 -3.46 -5.44
N GLU A 231 -3.87 -3.10 -4.25
CA GLU A 231 -2.46 -3.26 -3.84
C GLU A 231 -2.06 -4.74 -3.87
N PHE A 232 -2.97 -5.62 -3.46
CA PHE A 232 -2.77 -7.07 -3.51
C PHE A 232 -2.69 -7.61 -4.95
N ASP A 233 -3.55 -7.15 -5.88
CA ASP A 233 -3.43 -7.48 -7.31
C ASP A 233 -2.08 -7.06 -7.87
N VAL A 234 -1.66 -5.83 -7.58
CA VAL A 234 -0.35 -5.30 -8.00
C VAL A 234 0.78 -6.20 -7.50
N PHE A 235 0.79 -6.53 -6.21
CA PHE A 235 1.81 -7.39 -5.61
C PHE A 235 1.86 -8.78 -6.24
N THR A 236 0.71 -9.44 -6.38
CA THR A 236 0.62 -10.82 -6.89
C THR A 236 1.00 -10.93 -8.37
N ARG A 237 0.76 -9.87 -9.16
CA ARG A 237 1.25 -9.79 -10.55
C ARG A 237 2.76 -9.61 -10.64
N LEU A 238 3.34 -8.80 -9.75
CA LEU A 238 4.77 -8.53 -9.75
C LEU A 238 5.60 -9.77 -9.37
N PHE A 239 5.15 -10.51 -8.35
CA PHE A 239 5.91 -11.62 -7.76
C PHE A 239 5.36 -13.01 -8.09
N GLN A 240 4.53 -13.10 -9.15
CA GLN A 240 4.00 -14.35 -9.69
C GLN A 240 5.09 -15.40 -10.00
N PRO A 241 4.76 -16.71 -10.03
CA PRO A 241 3.44 -17.29 -9.76
C PRO A 241 3.09 -17.38 -8.26
N TRP A 242 1.79 -17.53 -7.96
CA TRP A 242 1.25 -17.57 -6.60
C TRP A 242 1.90 -18.65 -5.70
N PRO A 243 2.09 -19.92 -6.13
CA PRO A 243 2.65 -20.96 -5.25
C PRO A 243 4.02 -20.64 -4.65
N THR A 244 4.81 -19.78 -5.32
CA THR A 244 6.14 -19.36 -4.87
C THR A 244 6.23 -17.87 -4.57
N LEU A 245 5.10 -17.21 -4.31
CA LEU A 245 4.97 -15.75 -4.21
C LEU A 245 6.05 -15.11 -3.31
N LEU A 246 6.13 -15.51 -2.04
CA LEU A 246 7.09 -14.92 -1.10
C LEU A 246 8.55 -15.31 -1.39
N ARG A 247 8.78 -16.49 -1.99
CA ARG A 247 10.12 -16.87 -2.46
C ARG A 247 10.58 -15.96 -3.61
N ASN A 248 9.70 -15.71 -4.57
CA ASN A 248 9.97 -14.81 -5.69
C ASN A 248 10.19 -13.38 -5.21
N TRP A 249 9.37 -12.90 -4.28
CA TRP A 249 9.56 -11.60 -3.64
C TRP A 249 10.91 -11.50 -2.92
N LYS A 250 11.32 -12.52 -2.15
CA LYS A 250 12.64 -12.54 -1.47
C LYS A 250 13.79 -12.49 -2.47
N ILE A 251 13.72 -13.33 -3.51
CA ILE A 251 14.74 -13.35 -4.55
C ILE A 251 14.81 -11.97 -5.21
N LEU A 252 13.70 -11.48 -5.73
CA LEU A 252 13.68 -10.30 -6.60
C LEU A 252 13.80 -8.97 -5.85
N ALA A 253 13.20 -8.81 -4.68
CA ALA A 253 13.09 -7.51 -4.00
C ALA A 253 13.87 -7.40 -2.69
N VAL A 254 14.24 -8.53 -2.07
CA VAL A 254 14.99 -8.52 -0.80
C VAL A 254 16.47 -8.75 -1.03
N THR A 255 16.83 -9.65 -1.96
CA THR A 255 18.23 -10.10 -2.13
C THR A 255 18.86 -9.69 -3.46
N HIS A 256 18.07 -9.45 -4.51
CA HIS A 256 18.62 -9.12 -5.83
C HIS A 256 19.25 -7.71 -5.85
N PRO A 257 20.55 -7.57 -6.20
CA PRO A 257 21.25 -6.28 -6.18
C PRO A 257 20.75 -5.28 -7.24
N GLY A 258 20.18 -5.80 -8.34
CA GLY A 258 19.55 -5.00 -9.38
C GLY A 258 18.21 -4.36 -8.98
N TYR A 259 17.57 -4.79 -7.88
CA TYR A 259 16.31 -4.18 -7.46
C TYR A 259 16.54 -2.82 -6.81
N VAL A 260 15.82 -1.83 -7.30
CA VAL A 260 15.88 -0.45 -6.80
C VAL A 260 14.48 0.05 -6.44
N ALA A 261 14.17 -0.05 -5.14
CA ALA A 261 12.89 0.41 -4.60
C ALA A 261 12.73 1.94 -4.73
N PHE A 262 11.52 2.38 -5.08
CA PHE A 262 11.14 3.80 -5.14
C PHE A 262 12.02 4.70 -6.02
N LEU A 263 12.62 4.16 -7.10
CA LEU A 263 13.26 5.00 -8.13
C LEU A 263 12.28 5.37 -9.23
N THR A 264 12.49 6.56 -9.78
CA THR A 264 11.81 7.08 -10.97
C THR A 264 12.57 6.73 -12.26
N TYR A 265 12.00 7.08 -13.42
CA TYR A 265 12.68 6.92 -14.70
C TYR A 265 14.01 7.71 -14.73
N ASP A 266 13.97 8.97 -14.28
CA ASP A 266 15.13 9.86 -14.30
C ASP A 266 16.22 9.40 -13.31
N GLU A 267 15.83 8.89 -12.14
CA GLU A 267 16.80 8.38 -11.17
C GLU A 267 17.45 7.07 -11.63
N VAL A 268 16.72 6.21 -12.36
CA VAL A 268 17.31 5.03 -13.00
C VAL A 268 18.35 5.47 -14.04
N LYS A 269 18.02 6.45 -14.88
CA LYS A 269 18.97 6.99 -15.86
C LYS A 269 20.22 7.56 -15.18
N ALA A 270 20.05 8.43 -14.19
CA ALA A 270 21.17 9.02 -13.44
C ALA A 270 22.04 7.97 -12.70
N ARG A 271 21.44 6.85 -12.28
CA ARG A 271 22.16 5.74 -11.64
C ARG A 271 23.01 4.97 -12.65
N LEU A 272 22.44 4.64 -13.81
CA LEU A 272 23.10 3.87 -14.86
C LEU A 272 24.14 4.68 -15.63
N GLU A 273 24.04 6.00 -15.65
CA GLU A 273 25.03 6.91 -16.25
C GLU A 273 26.45 6.64 -15.73
N LYS A 274 26.59 6.26 -14.46
CA LYS A 274 27.88 5.91 -13.84
C LYS A 274 28.51 4.64 -14.41
N PHE A 275 27.73 3.85 -15.13
CA PHE A 275 28.10 2.57 -15.72
C PHE A 275 27.96 2.59 -17.24
N ILE A 276 27.89 3.77 -17.87
CA ILE A 276 27.65 3.92 -19.31
C ILE A 276 28.70 3.21 -20.18
N THR A 277 29.92 3.05 -19.67
CA THR A 277 31.03 2.32 -20.32
C THR A 277 31.03 0.82 -20.05
N ARG A 278 30.01 0.29 -19.36
CA ARG A 278 29.86 -1.12 -18.99
C ARG A 278 28.52 -1.66 -19.51
N PRO A 279 28.44 -2.02 -20.80
CA PRO A 279 27.28 -2.71 -21.36
C PRO A 279 26.85 -3.91 -20.50
N GLY A 280 25.55 -4.15 -20.39
CA GLY A 280 25.00 -5.18 -19.50
C GLY A 280 24.73 -4.71 -18.07
N SER A 281 25.12 -3.48 -17.70
CA SER A 281 24.78 -2.92 -16.40
C SER A 281 23.28 -2.62 -16.33
N TYR A 282 22.56 -3.20 -15.36
CA TYR A 282 21.11 -3.03 -15.27
C TYR A 282 20.60 -2.83 -13.84
N VAL A 283 19.39 -2.28 -13.76
CA VAL A 283 18.56 -2.23 -12.55
C VAL A 283 17.10 -2.42 -12.93
N PHE A 284 16.25 -2.84 -11.98
CA PHE A 284 14.82 -2.92 -12.20
C PHE A 284 14.01 -2.42 -11.01
N ARG A 285 12.80 -1.96 -11.32
CA ARG A 285 11.88 -1.34 -10.36
C ARG A 285 10.43 -1.57 -10.77
N LEU A 286 9.52 -1.22 -9.89
CA LEU A 286 8.10 -1.13 -10.23
C LEU A 286 7.89 0.03 -11.22
N SER A 287 7.03 -0.17 -12.22
CA SER A 287 6.58 0.91 -13.08
C SER A 287 5.56 1.78 -12.35
N CYS A 288 5.82 3.09 -12.29
CA CYS A 288 4.90 4.06 -11.68
C CYS A 288 3.69 4.38 -12.57
N THR A 289 3.80 4.22 -13.89
CA THR A 289 2.73 4.48 -14.86
C THR A 289 1.94 3.23 -15.23
N ARG A 290 2.50 2.04 -15.01
CA ARG A 290 1.86 0.73 -15.26
C ARG A 290 1.98 -0.15 -14.03
N LEU A 291 1.17 0.10 -13.01
CA LEU A 291 1.22 -0.67 -11.76
C LEU A 291 0.94 -2.16 -12.00
N GLY A 292 1.68 -3.00 -11.28
CA GLY A 292 1.70 -4.45 -11.48
C GLY A 292 2.61 -4.89 -12.64
N GLN A 293 3.42 -3.99 -13.20
CA GLN A 293 4.46 -4.30 -14.19
C GLN A 293 5.82 -3.80 -13.73
N TRP A 294 6.87 -4.48 -14.19
CA TRP A 294 8.26 -4.12 -13.94
C TRP A 294 8.79 -3.18 -15.01
N ALA A 295 9.73 -2.32 -14.65
CA ALA A 295 10.55 -1.54 -15.57
C ALA A 295 12.02 -1.91 -15.33
N ILE A 296 12.72 -2.31 -16.39
CA ILE A 296 14.13 -2.69 -16.37
C ILE A 296 14.90 -1.60 -17.12
N GLY A 297 15.88 -0.98 -16.47
CA GLY A 297 16.83 -0.09 -17.12
C GLY A 297 18.16 -0.79 -17.30
N TYR A 298 18.79 -0.66 -18.48
CA TYR A 298 20.07 -1.29 -18.78
C TYR A 298 20.92 -0.41 -19.72
N VAL A 299 22.22 -0.67 -19.73
CA VAL A 299 23.21 -0.01 -20.60
C VAL A 299 23.46 -0.88 -21.82
N THR A 300 23.23 -0.34 -23.02
CA THR A 300 23.41 -1.07 -24.29
C THR A 300 24.88 -1.16 -24.70
N THR A 301 25.17 -1.99 -25.70
CA THR A 301 26.51 -2.11 -26.32
C THR A 301 27.00 -0.82 -26.98
N GLU A 302 26.07 0.04 -27.40
CA GLU A 302 26.34 1.35 -28.02
C GLU A 302 26.60 2.44 -26.98
N GLY A 303 26.51 2.13 -25.68
CA GLY A 303 26.67 3.10 -24.61
C GLY A 303 25.44 3.99 -24.41
N GLU A 304 24.25 3.46 -24.65
CA GLU A 304 22.98 4.15 -24.36
C GLU A 304 22.29 3.56 -23.13
N ILE A 305 21.39 4.31 -22.50
CA ILE A 305 20.55 3.83 -21.40
C ILE A 305 19.12 3.70 -21.88
N LEU A 306 18.61 2.47 -21.93
CA LEU A 306 17.24 2.17 -22.28
C LEU A 306 16.46 1.65 -21.07
N GLN A 307 15.14 1.87 -21.06
CA GLN A 307 14.23 1.28 -20.08
C GLN A 307 13.08 0.57 -20.79
N THR A 308 12.84 -0.69 -20.43
CA THR A 308 11.80 -1.54 -21.03
C THR A 308 10.86 -2.08 -19.97
N ILE A 309 9.64 -2.43 -20.40
CA ILE A 309 8.63 -3.08 -19.57
C ILE A 309 8.38 -4.46 -20.16
N PRO A 310 8.75 -5.56 -19.47
CA PRO A 310 8.53 -6.91 -19.96
C PRO A 310 7.04 -7.16 -20.28
N GLN A 311 6.76 -7.73 -21.45
CA GLN A 311 5.41 -8.08 -21.88
C GLN A 311 5.20 -9.59 -21.79
N ASN A 312 4.04 -10.00 -21.25
CA ASN A 312 3.57 -11.40 -21.22
C ASN A 312 4.55 -12.43 -20.61
N LYS A 313 5.49 -12.00 -19.74
CA LYS A 313 6.44 -12.89 -19.04
C LYS A 313 6.69 -12.42 -17.61
N SER A 314 7.14 -13.33 -16.74
CA SER A 314 7.56 -12.99 -15.38
C SER A 314 8.88 -12.22 -15.40
N LEU A 315 9.18 -11.47 -14.33
CA LEU A 315 10.47 -10.77 -14.23
C LEU A 315 11.64 -11.75 -14.26
N CYS A 316 11.54 -12.88 -13.55
CA CYS A 316 12.59 -13.91 -13.58
C CYS A 316 12.90 -14.36 -15.00
N GLN A 317 11.88 -14.62 -15.81
CA GLN A 317 12.08 -15.02 -17.21
C GLN A 317 12.67 -13.88 -18.03
N ALA A 318 12.19 -12.65 -17.85
CA ALA A 318 12.74 -11.48 -18.55
C ALA A 318 14.24 -11.26 -18.26
N LEU A 319 14.66 -11.44 -17.01
CA LEU A 319 16.07 -11.32 -16.62
C LEU A 319 16.93 -12.47 -17.18
N LEU A 320 16.41 -13.70 -17.19
CA LEU A 320 17.10 -14.84 -17.79
C LEU A 320 17.23 -14.73 -19.32
N ASP A 321 16.21 -14.18 -19.98
CA ASP A 321 16.26 -13.90 -21.42
C ASP A 321 17.31 -12.83 -21.72
N GLY A 322 17.26 -11.69 -21.01
CA GLY A 322 18.23 -10.60 -21.18
C GLY A 322 19.67 -11.05 -20.94
N ALA A 323 19.92 -11.86 -19.90
CA ALA A 323 21.24 -12.41 -19.63
C ALA A 323 21.75 -13.33 -20.75
N ARG A 324 20.87 -14.07 -21.44
CA ARG A 324 21.24 -14.90 -22.61
C ARG A 324 21.49 -14.06 -23.86
N GLU A 325 20.80 -12.94 -23.99
CA GLU A 325 20.95 -11.98 -25.09
C GLU A 325 22.13 -11.02 -24.90
N GLY A 326 22.77 -11.02 -23.72
CA GLY A 326 23.91 -10.15 -23.41
C GLY A 326 23.52 -8.70 -23.09
N LEU A 327 22.27 -8.48 -22.65
CA LEU A 327 21.69 -7.17 -22.32
C LEU A 327 21.96 -6.70 -20.89
#